data_AF-A0A3C0CS65-F1
#
_entry.id   AF-A0A3C0CS65-F1
#
_cell.length_a   1.000
_cell.length_b   1.000
_cell.length_c   1.000
_cell.angle_alpha   90.00
_cell.angle_beta   90.00
_cell.angle_gamma   90.00
#
_symmetry.space_group_name_H-M   'P 1'
#
loop_
_entity.id
_entity.type
_entity.pdbx_description
1 polymer ?
#
loop_
_entity_poly.entity_id
_entity_poly.type
_entity_poly.pdbx_seq_one_letter_code
_entity_poly.pdbx_strand_id
1 'polypeptide(L)'
;YITGYKNYLDLAERTLRAIRYPQIRESIVGMEFGVALEWATTEPLHIILVGRPDDAETKEMFATSLHAYSPIKVVQLMAPSETPVTIGEA
;
A
#
# COMPACT_ATOMS: atom_id res chain seq x y z
N TYR A 1 -7.26 21.25 -6.60
CA TYR A 1 -8.01 20.19 -7.32
C TYR A 1 -7.11 19.60 -8.37
N ILE A 2 -6.78 18.32 -8.27
CA ILE A 2 -5.92 17.62 -9.24
C ILE A 2 -6.62 17.46 -10.60
N THR A 3 -7.95 17.33 -10.61
CA THR A 3 -8.75 17.12 -11.83
C THR A 3 -9.45 18.37 -12.37
N GLY A 4 -9.46 19.49 -11.64
CA GLY A 4 -10.17 20.72 -12.02
C GLY A 4 -11.72 20.65 -12.06
N TYR A 5 -12.31 19.46 -11.93
CA TYR A 5 -13.76 19.26 -12.04
C TYR A 5 -14.47 19.44 -10.70
N LYS A 6 -15.13 20.60 -10.51
CA LYS A 6 -15.88 20.92 -9.28
C LYS A 6 -16.86 19.83 -8.85
N ASN A 7 -17.65 19.33 -9.80
CA ASN A 7 -18.66 18.28 -9.56
C ASN A 7 -18.07 17.01 -8.94
N TYR A 8 -16.82 16.68 -9.27
CA TYR A 8 -16.18 15.49 -8.74
C TYR A 8 -15.85 15.62 -7.25
N LEU A 9 -15.32 16.76 -6.80
CA LEU A 9 -15.11 16.98 -5.36
C LEU A 9 -16.43 17.14 -4.62
N ASP A 10 -17.41 17.85 -5.19
CA ASP A 10 -18.71 18.02 -4.52
C ASP A 10 -19.34 16.64 -4.25
N LEU A 11 -19.20 15.71 -5.20
CA LEU A 11 -19.60 14.31 -5.02
C LEU A 11 -18.73 13.60 -3.97
N ALA A 12 -17.41 13.71 -4.04
CA ALA A 12 -16.49 13.08 -3.08
C ALA A 12 -16.76 13.54 -1.64
N GLU A 13 -16.96 14.84 -1.41
CA GLU A 13 -17.30 15.41 -0.11
C GLU A 13 -18.63 14.89 0.42
N ARG A 14 -19.65 14.78 -0.45
CA ARG A 14 -20.95 14.22 -0.07
C ARG A 14 -20.83 12.75 0.34
N THR A 15 -20.06 11.95 -0.41
CA THR A 15 -19.80 10.55 -0.09
C THR A 15 -19.07 10.40 1.26
N LEU A 16 -18.03 11.20 1.49
CA LEU A 16 -17.29 11.19 2.76
C LEU A 16 -18.16 11.62 3.94
N ARG A 17 -19.08 12.56 3.76
CA ARG A 17 -20.05 12.96 4.80
C ARG A 17 -21.06 11.85 5.10
N ALA A 18 -21.55 11.15 4.07
CA ALA A 18 -22.53 10.08 4.23
C ALA A 18 -21.98 8.90 5.08
N ILE A 19 -20.67 8.63 4.98
CA ILE A 19 -20.03 7.54 5.73
C ILE A 19 -19.91 7.84 7.23
N ARG A 20 -20.08 9.10 7.66
CA ARG A 20 -20.11 9.43 9.08
C ARG A 20 -21.32 8.86 9.82
N TYR A 21 -22.40 8.53 9.11
CA TYR A 21 -23.60 7.96 9.72
C TYR A 21 -23.37 6.48 10.04
N PRO A 22 -23.62 6.03 11.29
CA PRO A 22 -23.37 4.64 11.70
C PRO A 22 -24.06 3.61 10.81
N GLN A 23 -25.29 3.87 10.36
CA GLN A 23 -26.03 2.93 9.50
C GLN A 23 -25.35 2.68 8.16
N ILE A 24 -24.71 3.72 7.60
CA ILE A 24 -23.95 3.61 6.35
C ILE A 24 -22.59 2.99 6.61
N ARG A 25 -21.88 3.45 7.65
CA ARG A 25 -20.55 2.95 8.03
C ARG A 25 -20.54 1.44 8.32
N GLU A 26 -21.59 0.95 8.98
CA GLU A 26 -21.73 -0.45 9.37
C GLU A 26 -22.44 -1.30 8.31
N SER A 27 -22.84 -0.68 7.19
CA SER A 27 -23.31 -1.41 6.02
C SER A 27 -22.16 -2.06 5.25
N ILE A 28 -22.47 -3.08 4.45
CA ILE A 28 -21.51 -3.76 3.56
C ILE A 28 -20.77 -2.74 2.68
N VAL A 29 -21.52 -1.80 2.07
CA VAL A 29 -20.96 -0.78 1.18
C VAL A 29 -20.03 0.19 1.93
N GLY A 30 -20.40 0.57 3.16
CA GLY A 30 -19.56 1.45 3.99
C GLY A 30 -18.26 0.77 4.43
N MET A 31 -18.31 -0.51 4.76
CA MET A 31 -17.13 -1.32 5.09
C MET A 31 -16.20 -1.47 3.87
N GLU A 32 -16.73 -1.82 2.70
CA GLU A 32 -15.96 -1.94 1.46
C GLU A 32 -15.28 -0.62 1.09
N PHE A 33 -15.99 0.51 1.21
CA PHE A 33 -15.40 1.83 1.01
C PHE A 33 -14.29 2.12 2.03
N GLY A 34 -14.49 1.76 3.30
CA GLY A 34 -13.48 1.93 4.36
C GLY A 34 -12.17 1.22 4.02
N VAL A 35 -12.26 -0.04 3.58
CA VAL A 35 -11.09 -0.83 3.14
C VAL A 35 -10.43 -0.20 1.91
N ALA A 36 -11.22 0.21 0.91
CA ALA A 36 -10.68 0.85 -0.28
C ALA A 36 -9.99 2.19 0.04
N LEU A 37 -10.54 2.96 0.96
CA LEU A 37 -9.95 4.21 1.43
C LEU A 37 -8.64 3.94 2.18
N GLU A 38 -8.64 2.96 3.10
CA GLU A 38 -7.43 2.53 3.81
C GLU A 38 -6.33 2.15 2.81
N TRP A 39 -6.65 1.37 1.77
CA TRP A 39 -5.68 1.01 0.75
C TRP A 39 -5.20 2.21 -0.08
N ALA A 40 -6.07 3.17 -0.37
CA ALA A 40 -5.70 4.35 -1.15
C ALA A 40 -4.83 5.36 -0.37
N THR A 41 -4.93 5.38 0.97
CA THR A 41 -4.25 6.38 1.81
C THR A 41 -3.10 5.83 2.64
N THR A 42 -3.00 4.51 2.84
CA THR A 42 -1.94 3.91 3.64
C THR A 42 -0.64 3.85 2.85
N GLU A 43 0.43 4.36 3.45
CA GLU A 43 1.77 4.21 2.87
C GLU A 43 2.15 2.71 2.82
N PRO A 44 2.68 2.22 1.68
CA PRO A 44 3.13 0.84 1.58
C PRO A 44 4.19 0.51 2.65
N LEU A 45 4.08 -0.67 3.27
CA LEU A 45 5.16 -1.21 4.10
C LEU A 45 6.30 -1.68 3.19
N HIS A 46 7.47 -1.07 3.31
CA HIS A 46 8.65 -1.47 2.55
C HIS A 46 9.54 -2.38 3.40
N ILE A 47 9.70 -3.64 2.97
CA ILE A 47 10.61 -4.60 3.58
C ILE A 47 11.80 -4.77 2.65
N ILE A 48 12.96 -4.28 3.07
CA ILE A 48 14.22 -4.43 2.32
C ILE A 48 15.05 -5.50 3.00
N LEU A 49 15.25 -6.61 2.31
CA LEU A 49 16.10 -7.70 2.77
C LEU A 49 17.46 -7.55 2.10
N VAL A 50 18.51 -7.49 2.91
CA VAL A 50 19.89 -7.35 2.43
C VAL A 50 20.60 -8.68 2.67
N GLY A 51 20.91 -9.40 1.59
CA GLY A 51 21.47 -10.75 1.69
C GLY A 51 21.75 -11.35 0.31
N ARG A 52 22.47 -12.47 0.29
CA ARG A 52 22.72 -13.19 -0.96
C ARG A 52 21.47 -13.96 -1.37
N PRO A 53 21.03 -13.92 -2.64
CA PRO A 53 19.82 -14.60 -3.07
C PRO A 53 19.90 -16.12 -2.93
N ASP A 54 21.11 -16.69 -2.88
CA ASP A 54 21.32 -18.13 -2.74
C ASP A 54 21.39 -18.62 -1.30
N ASP A 55 21.53 -17.70 -0.34
CA ASP A 55 21.65 -18.02 1.07
C ASP A 55 20.31 -18.50 1.65
N ALA A 56 20.35 -19.57 2.45
CA ALA A 56 19.16 -20.25 2.94
C ALA A 56 18.34 -19.36 3.89
N GLU A 57 19.02 -18.62 4.77
CA GLU A 57 18.39 -17.69 5.72
C GLU A 57 17.74 -16.52 4.97
N THR A 58 18.43 -15.97 3.97
CA THR A 58 17.90 -14.91 3.10
C THR A 58 16.64 -15.36 2.36
N LYS A 59 16.63 -16.59 1.81
CA LYS A 59 15.45 -17.19 1.16
C LYS A 59 14.28 -17.38 2.11
N GLU A 60 14.55 -17.89 3.31
CA GLU A 60 13.53 -18.09 4.34
C GLU A 60 12.91 -16.76 4.79
N MET A 61 13.74 -15.73 4.98
CA MET A 61 13.27 -14.40 5.38
C MET A 61 12.48 -13.70 4.28
N PHE A 62 12.87 -13.87 3.01
CA PHE A 62 12.10 -13.39 1.86
C PHE A 62 10.73 -14.09 1.75
N ALA A 63 10.71 -15.41 1.85
CA ALA A 63 9.47 -16.17 1.84
C ALA A 63 8.56 -15.78 3.01
N THR A 64 9.09 -15.66 4.23
CA THR A 64 8.32 -15.25 5.41
C THR A 64 7.75 -13.84 5.24
N SER A 65 8.54 -12.91 4.73
CA SER A 65 8.11 -11.53 4.46
C SER A 65 6.99 -11.49 3.41
N LEU A 66 7.03 -12.35 2.39
CA LEU A 66 5.96 -12.49 1.39
C LEU A 66 4.67 -13.09 1.96
N HIS A 67 4.72 -13.89 3.01
CA HIS A 67 3.52 -14.49 3.62
C HIS A 67 2.96 -13.68 4.81
N ALA A 68 3.74 -12.81 5.43
CA ALA A 68 3.28 -11.96 6.53
C ALA A 68 2.11 -11.06 6.10
N TYR A 69 0.98 -11.09 6.79
CA TYR A 69 -0.19 -10.29 6.39
C TYR A 69 0.08 -8.78 6.55
N SER A 70 0.15 -8.07 5.42
CA SER A 70 0.06 -6.62 5.32
C SER A 70 -0.59 -6.31 3.97
N PRO A 71 -1.69 -5.53 3.92
CA PRO A 71 -2.47 -5.34 2.69
C PRO A 71 -1.68 -4.68 1.56
N ILE A 72 -0.76 -3.79 1.92
CA ILE A 72 0.10 -3.06 0.99
C ILE A 72 1.53 -3.18 1.50
N LYS A 73 2.24 -4.21 1.01
CA LYS A 73 3.67 -4.37 1.27
C LYS A 73 4.43 -4.54 -0.02
N VAL A 74 5.64 -4.00 -0.03
CA VAL A 74 6.64 -4.20 -1.08
C VAL A 74 7.82 -4.90 -0.42
N VAL A 75 8.15 -6.10 -0.91
CA VAL A 75 9.32 -6.86 -0.43
C VAL A 75 10.38 -6.79 -1.50
N GLN A 76 11.56 -6.25 -1.16
CA GLN A 76 12.70 -6.11 -2.05
C GLN A 76 13.90 -6.88 -1.48
N LEU A 77 14.54 -7.69 -2.31
CA LEU A 77 15.83 -8.31 -1.99
C LEU A 77 16.94 -7.47 -2.63
N MET A 78 17.94 -7.08 -1.84
CA MET A 78 19.14 -6.40 -2.28
C MET A 78 20.36 -7.29 -2.01
N ALA A 79 21.07 -7.66 -3.07
CA ALA A 79 22.32 -8.40 -2.98
C ALA A 79 23.49 -7.39 -2.97
N PRO A 80 24.25 -7.24 -1.86
CA PRO A 80 25.34 -6.24 -1.78
C PRO A 80 26.45 -6.44 -2.82
N SER A 81 26.58 -7.64 -3.39
CA SER A 81 27.56 -7.99 -4.41
C SER A 81 27.13 -7.60 -5.84
N GLU A 82 25.88 -7.21 -6.03
CA GLU A 82 25.36 -6.69 -7.30
C GLU A 82 25.17 -5.18 -7.12
N THR A 83 26.03 -4.39 -7.74
CA THR A 83 26.04 -2.92 -7.68
C THR A 83 24.63 -2.31 -7.77
N PRO A 84 24.32 -1.28 -6.94
CA PRO A 84 23.01 -0.64 -6.98
C PRO A 84 22.86 0.16 -8.27
N VAL A 85 21.87 -0.17 -9.10
CA VAL A 85 21.43 0.73 -10.17
C VAL A 85 20.68 1.87 -9.50
N THR A 86 21.36 3.01 -9.36
CA THR A 86 20.77 4.26 -8.89
C THR A 86 19.86 4.78 -9.99
N ILE A 87 18.54 4.76 -9.77
CA ILE A 87 17.61 5.54 -10.60
C ILE A 87 17.46 6.89 -9.90
N GLY A 88 18.16 7.91 -10.43
CA GLY A 88 18.14 9.27 -9.87
C GLY A 88 19.18 10.22 -10.45
N GLU A 89 18.91 10.67 -11.68
CA GLU A 89 19.27 11.97 -12.30
C GLU A 89 20.73 12.32 -12.69
N ALA A 90 20.78 13.02 -13.84
CA ALA A 90 21.93 13.48 -14.61
C ALA A 90 22.22 14.98 -14.34
#